data_AF-A0A401WYA3-F1
#
_entry.id   AF-A0A401WYA3-F1
#
_cell.length_a   1.000
_cell.length_b   1.000
_cell.length_c   1.000
_cell.angle_alpha   90.00
_cell.angle_beta   90.00
_cell.angle_gamma   90.00
#
_symmetry.space_group_name_H-M   'P 1'
#
loop_
_entity.id
_entity.type
_entity.pdbx_description
1 polymer ?
#
loop_
_entity_poly.entity_id
_entity_poly.type
_entity_poly.pdbx_seq_one_letter_code
_entity_poly.pdbx_strand_id
1 'polypeptide(L)'
;MVQEVNLADGPARGVIILISSPSNKVVASATDFDQSSYGGFALGHAQEIRCKKKVAKSLVEANCSFELRDAISPSVANDILKDCLNSGWKMTILKVGHLEDD
;
A
#
# COMPACT_ATOMS: atom_id res chain seq x y z
N MET A 1 9.47 -8.19 -1.53
CA MET A 1 10.31 -7.45 -0.52
C MET A 1 9.61 -6.15 -0.15
N VAL A 2 9.55 -5.80 1.14
CA VAL A 2 8.96 -4.53 1.62
C VAL A 2 10.09 -3.60 2.04
N GLN A 3 10.04 -2.34 1.61
CA GLN A 3 10.97 -1.28 1.98
C GLN A 3 10.18 -0.13 2.59
N GLU A 4 10.57 0.34 3.77
CA GLU A 4 9.97 1.53 4.40
C GLU A 4 10.91 2.73 4.28
N VAL A 5 10.35 3.92 4.05
CA VAL A 5 11.08 5.19 3.96
C VAL A 5 10.28 6.28 4.67
N ASN A 6 10.91 6.99 5.59
CA ASN A 6 10.33 8.17 6.24
C ASN A 6 10.69 9.43 5.43
N LEU A 7 9.67 10.20 5.03
CA LEU A 7 9.83 11.38 4.17
C LEU A 7 9.89 12.71 4.93
N ALA A 8 9.60 12.71 6.23
CA ALA A 8 9.77 13.85 7.13
C ALA A 8 9.54 13.42 8.58
N ASP A 9 10.30 14.01 9.50
CA ASP A 9 10.04 13.92 10.95
C ASP A 9 8.91 14.87 11.33
N GLY A 10 7.88 14.36 12.01
CA GLY A 10 6.74 15.17 12.43
C GLY A 10 5.53 14.36 12.90
N PRO A 11 4.39 15.02 13.16
CA PRO A 11 3.15 14.33 13.53
C PRO A 11 2.53 13.61 12.33
N ALA A 12 2.05 12.37 12.55
CA ALA A 12 1.55 11.44 11.52
C ALA A 12 0.66 12.15 10.49
N ARG A 13 1.12 12.28 9.24
CA ARG A 13 0.34 12.93 8.17
C ARG A 13 -0.29 11.91 7.23
N GLY A 14 0.46 10.91 6.80
CA GLY A 14 -0.08 9.91 5.89
C GLY A 14 0.93 8.90 5.38
N VAL A 15 0.43 7.95 4.61
CA VAL A 15 1.20 6.85 4.05
C VAL A 15 0.98 6.79 2.54
N ILE A 16 2.07 6.64 1.80
CA ILE A 16 2.07 6.36 0.36
C ILE A 16 2.63 4.95 0.18
N ILE A 17 2.00 4.13 -0.67
CA ILE A 17 2.54 2.82 -1.03
C ILE A 17 2.73 2.75 -2.54
N LEU A 18 3.90 2.29 -2.95
CA LEU A 18 4.26 2.02 -4.34
C LEU A 18 4.51 0.53 -4.53
N ILE A 19 4.00 -0.05 -5.62
CA ILE A 19 4.31 -1.40 -6.04
C ILE A 19 5.17 -1.32 -7.30
N SER A 20 6.32 -1.96 -7.25
CA SER A 20 7.27 -2.04 -8.35
C SER A 20 7.40 -3.48 -8.83
N SER A 21 7.34 -3.67 -10.16
CA SER A 21 7.59 -4.95 -10.82
C SER A 21 9.07 -5.38 -10.66
N PRO A 22 9.42 -6.63 -11.00
CA PRO A 22 10.81 -7.08 -11.02
C PRO A 22 11.70 -6.27 -11.99
N SER A 23 11.11 -5.63 -13.00
CA SER A 23 11.79 -4.69 -13.90
C SER A 23 11.98 -3.28 -13.30
N ASN A 24 11.70 -3.10 -12.01
CA ASN A 24 11.74 -1.83 -11.27
C ASN A 24 10.82 -0.72 -11.82
N LYS A 25 9.78 -1.08 -12.57
CA LYS A 25 8.73 -0.13 -12.99
C LYS A 25 7.67 -0.05 -11.90
N VAL A 26 7.29 1.16 -11.50
CA VAL A 26 6.11 1.36 -10.64
C VAL A 26 4.86 1.04 -11.45
N VAL A 27 4.06 0.11 -10.94
CA VAL A 27 2.89 -0.47 -11.63
C VAL A 27 1.59 -0.24 -10.87
N ALA A 28 1.66 0.08 -9.58
CA ALA A 28 0.51 0.53 -8.80
C ALA A 28 0.97 1.46 -7.68
N SER A 29 0.09 2.37 -7.28
CA SER A 29 0.30 3.22 -6.10
C SER A 29 -1.01 3.53 -5.39
N ALA A 30 -0.91 3.87 -4.11
CA ALA A 30 -2.01 4.36 -3.30
C ALA A 30 -1.52 5.33 -2.22
N THR A 31 -2.44 6.13 -1.69
CA THR A 31 -2.19 7.04 -0.57
C THR A 31 -3.29 6.99 0.48
N ASP A 32 -2.93 7.28 1.72
CA ASP A 32 -3.85 7.47 2.83
C ASP A 32 -3.37 8.60 3.74
N PHE A 33 -4.15 9.69 3.80
CA PHE A 33 -3.93 10.85 4.66
C PHE A 33 -5.09 11.05 5.64
N ASP A 34 -5.95 10.04 5.77
CA ASP A 34 -7.10 10.08 6.66
C ASP A 34 -6.61 10.06 8.12
N GLN A 35 -7.12 10.97 8.94
CA GLN A 35 -6.75 11.17 10.34
C GLN A 35 -7.58 10.30 11.29
N SER A 36 -8.48 9.48 10.76
CA SER A 36 -9.19 8.46 11.52
C SER A 36 -8.32 7.24 11.77
N SER A 37 -8.42 6.67 12.96
CA SER A 37 -7.85 5.37 13.30
C SER A 37 -8.95 4.34 13.57
N TYR A 38 -8.63 3.07 13.37
CA TYR A 38 -9.41 1.99 13.96
C TYR A 38 -9.13 2.01 15.46
N GLY A 39 -10.16 1.94 16.32
CA GLY A 39 -9.98 1.98 17.77
C GLY A 39 -8.89 1.00 18.24
N GLY A 40 -7.91 1.51 18.98
CA GLY A 40 -6.76 0.73 19.48
C GLY A 40 -5.53 0.68 18.57
N PHE A 41 -5.57 1.21 17.35
CA PHE A 41 -4.41 1.30 16.46
C PHE A 41 -3.81 2.71 16.41
N ALA A 42 -2.47 2.79 16.40
CA ALA A 42 -1.77 4.02 16.08
C ALA A 42 -2.16 4.52 14.67
N LEU A 43 -2.27 5.83 14.51
CA LEU A 43 -2.77 6.44 13.27
C LEU A 43 -2.00 5.96 12.03
N GLY A 44 -0.66 5.92 12.10
CA GLY A 44 0.16 5.47 10.98
C GLY A 44 -0.08 4.02 10.58
N HIS A 45 -0.31 3.15 11.56
CA HIS A 45 -0.64 1.76 11.28
C HIS A 45 -2.03 1.63 10.63
N ALA A 46 -3.01 2.41 11.09
CA ALA A 46 -4.34 2.44 10.47
C ALA A 46 -4.27 2.94 9.01
N GLN A 47 -3.49 3.99 8.75
CA GLN A 47 -3.24 4.52 7.41
C GLN A 47 -2.55 3.49 6.51
N GLU A 48 -1.55 2.78 7.03
CA GLU A 48 -0.86 1.72 6.29
C GLU A 48 -1.81 0.57 5.91
N ILE A 49 -2.66 0.10 6.84
CA ILE A 49 -3.67 -0.93 6.55
C ILE A 49 -4.60 -0.48 5.40
N ARG A 50 -5.12 0.75 5.48
CA ARG A 50 -6.00 1.30 4.43
C ARG A 50 -5.28 1.44 3.11
N CYS A 51 -4.04 1.95 3.13
CA CYS A 51 -3.21 2.14 1.96
C CYS A 51 -2.87 0.81 1.28
N LYS A 52 -2.57 -0.25 2.05
CA LYS A 52 -2.35 -1.62 1.53
C LYS A 52 -3.58 -2.17 0.81
N LYS A 53 -4.77 -1.99 1.38
CA LYS A 53 -6.03 -2.39 0.71
C LYS A 53 -6.25 -1.64 -0.60
N LYS A 54 -6.01 -0.32 -0.60
CA LYS A 54 -6.13 0.53 -1.80
C LYS A 54 -5.13 0.12 -2.88
N VAL A 55 -3.87 -0.15 -2.53
CA VAL A 55 -2.83 -0.48 -3.51
C VAL A 55 -3.04 -1.86 -4.14
N ALA A 56 -3.56 -2.84 -3.37
CA ALA A 56 -3.94 -4.14 -3.90
C ALA A 56 -5.02 -4.01 -4.99
N LYS A 57 -6.02 -3.16 -4.76
CA LYS A 57 -7.06 -2.86 -5.75
C LYS A 57 -6.48 -2.14 -6.97
N SER A 58 -5.67 -1.10 -6.76
CA SER A 58 -4.98 -0.34 -7.81
C SER A 58 -4.13 -1.25 -8.71
N LEU A 59 -3.46 -2.26 -8.13
CA LEU A 59 -2.70 -3.25 -8.88
C LEU A 59 -3.58 -4.06 -9.85
N VAL A 60 -4.71 -4.57 -9.37
CA VAL A 60 -5.67 -5.30 -10.22
C VAL A 60 -6.25 -4.40 -11.29
N GLU A 61 -6.68 -3.19 -10.93
CA GLU A 61 -7.25 -2.21 -11.87
C GLU A 61 -6.26 -1.80 -12.98
N ALA A 62 -4.96 -1.75 -12.67
CA ALA A 62 -3.92 -1.37 -13.62
C ALA A 62 -3.47 -2.51 -14.57
N ASN A 63 -3.69 -3.78 -14.19
CA ASN A 63 -3.10 -4.93 -14.89
C ASN A 63 -4.12 -5.97 -15.39
N CYS A 64 -5.39 -5.87 -14.98
CA CYS A 64 -6.46 -6.76 -15.41
C CYS A 64 -7.44 -6.04 -16.35
N SER A 65 -8.19 -6.82 -17.15
CA SER A 65 -9.27 -6.27 -17.97
C SER A 65 -10.42 -5.73 -17.11
N PHE A 66 -11.29 -4.93 -17.72
CA PHE A 66 -12.45 -4.35 -17.05
C PHE A 66 -13.37 -5.41 -16.41
N GLU A 67 -13.59 -6.51 -17.11
CA GLU A 67 -14.42 -7.62 -16.65
C GLU A 67 -13.79 -8.32 -15.44
N LEU A 68 -12.47 -8.51 -15.47
CA LEU A 68 -11.75 -9.18 -14.39
C LEU A 68 -11.67 -8.30 -13.15
N ARG A 69 -11.36 -7.01 -13.26
CA ARG A 69 -11.27 -6.13 -12.09
C ARG A 69 -12.59 -6.01 -11.33
N ASP A 70 -13.73 -6.10 -12.02
CA ASP A 70 -15.06 -5.99 -11.42
C ASP A 70 -15.48 -7.33 -10.77
N ALA A 71 -14.95 -8.45 -11.26
CA ALA A 71 -15.18 -9.79 -10.69
C ALA A 71 -14.24 -10.13 -9.52
N ILE A 72 -13.06 -9.50 -9.44
CA ILE A 72 -12.06 -9.77 -8.40
C ILE A 72 -12.48 -9.12 -7.09
N SER A 73 -12.74 -9.95 -6.07
CA SER A 73 -13.05 -9.45 -4.74
C SER A 73 -11.83 -8.80 -4.06
N PRO A 74 -12.03 -7.94 -3.05
CA PRO A 74 -10.92 -7.36 -2.29
C PRO A 74 -10.01 -8.40 -1.63
N SER A 75 -10.54 -9.55 -1.20
CA SER A 75 -9.71 -10.63 -0.63
C SER A 75 -8.74 -11.18 -1.69
N VAL A 76 -9.28 -11.49 -2.87
CA VAL A 76 -8.48 -12.01 -3.99
C VAL A 76 -7.45 -10.99 -4.46
N ALA A 77 -7.79 -9.70 -4.51
CA ALA A 77 -6.84 -8.65 -4.83
C ALA A 77 -5.65 -8.60 -3.84
N ASN A 78 -5.91 -8.83 -2.54
CA ASN A 78 -4.84 -8.90 -1.55
C ASN A 78 -3.98 -10.15 -1.71
N ASP A 79 -4.57 -11.29 -2.07
CA ASP A 79 -3.81 -12.53 -2.31
C ASP A 79 -2.95 -12.42 -3.58
N ILE A 80 -3.47 -11.83 -4.66
CA ILE A 80 -2.69 -11.48 -5.86
C ILE A 80 -1.49 -10.60 -5.48
N LEU A 81 -1.70 -9.56 -4.68
CA LEU A 81 -0.61 -8.70 -4.23
C LEU A 81 0.45 -9.49 -3.45
N LYS A 82 0.05 -10.38 -2.52
CA LYS A 82 1.00 -11.24 -1.79
C LYS A 82 1.81 -12.12 -2.74
N ASP A 83 1.16 -12.74 -3.72
CA ASP A 83 1.82 -13.61 -4.70
C ASP A 83 2.82 -12.83 -5.56
N CYS A 84 2.48 -11.61 -5.98
CA CYS A 84 3.42 -10.71 -6.65
C CYS A 84 4.65 -10.44 -5.78
N LEU A 85 4.46 -10.10 -4.50
CA LEU A 85 5.56 -9.81 -3.58
C LEU A 85 6.46 -11.03 -3.34
N ASN A 86 5.88 -12.23 -3.28
CA ASN A 86 6.61 -13.50 -3.20
C ASN A 86 7.37 -13.80 -4.49
N SER A 87 6.86 -13.33 -5.63
CA SER A 87 7.46 -13.50 -6.97
C SER A 87 8.50 -12.41 -7.30
N GLY A 88 9.03 -11.71 -6.30
CA GLY A 88 10.11 -10.74 -6.48
C GLY A 88 9.66 -9.30 -6.74
N TRP A 89 8.37 -9.00 -6.66
CA TRP A 89 7.89 -7.62 -6.70
C TRP A 89 8.23 -6.91 -5.37
N LYS A 90 8.29 -5.58 -5.44
CA LYS A 90 8.68 -4.73 -4.31
C LYS A 90 7.52 -3.83 -3.89
N MET A 91 7.29 -3.74 -2.59
CA MET A 91 6.42 -2.75 -1.99
C MET A 91 7.28 -1.70 -1.30
N THR A 92 7.15 -0.44 -1.66
CA THR A 92 7.78 0.68 -0.98
C THR A 92 6.72 1.46 -0.21
N ILE A 93 6.87 1.56 1.09
CA ILE A 93 5.99 2.30 1.99
C ILE A 93 6.70 3.61 2.35
N LEU A 94 6.14 4.73 1.93
CA LEU A 94 6.62 6.06 2.27
C LEU A 94 5.71 6.64 3.37
N LYS A 95 6.27 6.80 4.56
CA LYS A 95 5.61 7.38 5.72
C LYS A 95 5.87 8.89 5.72
N VAL A 96 4.81 9.69 5.69
CA VAL A 96 4.85 11.15 5.67
C VAL A 96 4.56 11.68 7.06
N GLY A 97 5.56 12.32 7.68
CA GLY A 97 5.43 12.90 9.00
C GLY A 97 5.19 11.85 10.07
N HIS A 98 5.82 10.68 10.04
CA HIS A 98 5.77 9.76 11.17
C HIS A 98 7.08 9.93 11.93
N LEU A 99 7.05 10.55 13.12
CA LEU A 99 8.14 10.38 14.07
C LEU A 99 8.31 8.87 14.31
N GLU A 100 9.52 8.37 14.12
CA GLU A 100 9.85 7.00 14.50
C GLU A 100 9.59 6.91 16.02
N ASP A 101 8.61 6.10 16.41
CA ASP A 101 8.57 5.60 17.78
C ASP A 101 9.71 4.59 17.87
N ASP A 102 10.84 5.00 18.47
CA ASP A 102 11.93 4.11 18.90
C ASP A 102 11.41 2.91 19.74
#